data_AF-A0A816CS20-F1
#
_entry.id   AF-A0A816CS20-F1
#
_cell.length_a   1.000
_cell.length_b   1.000
_cell.length_c   1.000
_cell.angle_alpha   90.00
_cell.angle_beta   90.00
_cell.angle_gamma   90.00
#
_symmetry.space_group_name_H-M   'P 1'
#
loop_
_entity.id
_entity.type
_entity.pdbx_description
1 polymer ?
#
loop_
_entity_poly.entity_id
_entity_poly.type
_entity_poly.pdbx_seq_one_letter_code
_entity_poly.pdbx_strand_id
1 'polypeptide(L)'
;MYSELLNTNEKKLVGFDIGGGTPSMAKIEAIHQLMKRVESKFQTNWNTTEVSIETTPKIAAAEPEKMKAYYDMGIRRISMGLQTTDFRQAKEMNRDDANASADYIYRAVTNIRDAGFKSFNIDLMYGFPLRASRTDDPWLKTVQDTINLGPEHITLYRMRYKGTLMAHLADRVKLDQVNRQEGAARRLLNASGYIGLTGKNTFSRAEDNSGCSDYLDKRVRKAVPYIGIGLGAQSFSHHTLSYNLGAVTKKLQQYIRSVELNRIPVQDLYHLSRPAAIAKMASVSFYYGGIDLVAFKECFHVSINELFPSEVKFVTDHGLMTLDEEHQRLQMTSLGKQCFGGVVALFYSPAVKNHILHLQGGEEFLVDSVKALKEGHSPFQPIPETPAPIRRRIATTSSSPLTSSVQSIISIPQMVTSSFSQPLSTSSMSTS
;
A
#
# COMPACT_ATOMS: atom_id res chain seq x y z
N MET A 1 16.35 5.20 -20.84
CA MET A 1 15.74 5.62 -19.56
C MET A 1 16.28 4.82 -18.37
N TYR A 2 15.46 4.14 -17.57
CA TYR A 2 15.84 3.60 -16.24
C TYR A 2 17.08 2.70 -16.23
N SER A 3 17.27 1.89 -17.28
CA SER A 3 18.43 1.00 -17.37
C SER A 3 19.76 1.75 -17.50
N GLU A 4 19.79 2.81 -18.32
CA GLU A 4 20.95 3.67 -18.47
C GLU A 4 21.18 4.56 -17.24
N LEU A 5 20.11 5.16 -16.67
CA LEU A 5 20.24 6.03 -15.48
C LEU A 5 20.83 5.29 -14.27
N LEU A 6 20.55 3.99 -14.15
CA LEU A 6 20.83 3.21 -12.94
C LEU A 6 21.84 2.08 -13.18
N ASN A 7 22.55 2.06 -14.33
CA ASN A 7 23.46 0.99 -14.75
C ASN A 7 22.94 -0.42 -14.43
N THR A 8 21.71 -0.74 -14.84
CA THR A 8 21.04 -1.96 -14.33
C THR A 8 21.71 -3.26 -14.79
N ASN A 9 22.49 -3.23 -15.88
CA ASN A 9 23.30 -4.36 -16.34
C ASN A 9 24.41 -4.77 -15.32
N GLU A 10 24.78 -3.89 -14.40
CA GLU A 10 25.76 -4.12 -13.32
C GLU A 10 25.08 -4.62 -12.03
N LYS A 11 23.75 -4.78 -12.03
CA LYS A 11 22.95 -5.00 -10.82
C LYS A 11 22.17 -6.31 -10.90
N LYS A 12 22.31 -7.11 -9.86
CA LYS A 12 21.54 -8.33 -9.65
C LYS A 12 20.09 -8.01 -9.30
N LEU A 13 19.14 -8.51 -10.09
CA LEU A 13 17.73 -8.49 -9.74
C LEU A 13 17.43 -9.66 -8.80
N VAL A 14 16.88 -9.35 -7.62
CA VAL A 14 16.72 -10.30 -6.52
C VAL A 14 15.26 -10.61 -6.17
N GLY A 15 14.30 -10.13 -6.97
CA GLY A 15 12.88 -10.43 -6.86
C GLY A 15 12.08 -9.48 -7.76
N PHE A 16 10.96 -9.94 -8.34
CA PHE A 16 10.17 -9.14 -9.28
C PHE A 16 8.67 -9.41 -9.15
N ASP A 17 7.91 -8.42 -8.70
CA ASP A 17 6.45 -8.49 -8.61
C ASP A 17 5.79 -7.72 -9.75
N ILE A 18 4.96 -8.42 -10.52
CA ILE A 18 4.09 -7.89 -11.55
C ILE A 18 2.70 -7.73 -10.93
N GLY A 19 2.45 -6.57 -10.31
CA GLY A 19 1.23 -6.25 -9.56
C GLY A 19 0.58 -4.92 -9.95
N GLY A 20 -0.57 -4.59 -9.34
CA GLY A 20 -1.16 -3.25 -9.34
C GLY A 20 -2.68 -3.20 -9.46
N GLY A 21 -3.19 -3.43 -10.68
CA GLY A 21 -4.63 -3.42 -10.99
C GLY A 21 -5.15 -4.84 -11.15
N THR A 22 -5.06 -5.37 -12.38
CA THR A 22 -5.13 -6.81 -12.65
C THR A 22 -4.18 -7.10 -13.80
N PRO A 23 -2.89 -7.37 -13.51
CA PRO A 23 -1.86 -7.58 -14.54
C PRO A 23 -2.19 -8.69 -15.53
N SER A 24 -2.91 -9.74 -15.08
CA SER A 24 -3.37 -10.81 -15.95
C SER A 24 -4.46 -10.40 -16.96
N MET A 25 -4.98 -9.16 -16.93
CA MET A 25 -5.74 -8.60 -18.06
C MET A 25 -4.86 -8.27 -19.28
N ALA A 26 -3.53 -8.16 -19.10
CA ALA A 26 -2.60 -8.01 -20.22
C ALA A 26 -2.56 -9.30 -21.05
N LYS A 27 -2.33 -9.14 -22.37
CA LYS A 27 -2.11 -10.29 -23.26
C LYS A 27 -0.81 -11.01 -22.90
N ILE A 28 -0.75 -12.30 -23.24
CA ILE A 28 0.40 -13.18 -22.98
C ILE A 28 1.69 -12.58 -23.58
N GLU A 29 1.61 -12.00 -24.79
CA GLU A 29 2.76 -11.41 -25.48
C GLU A 29 3.32 -10.19 -24.75
N ALA A 30 2.47 -9.40 -24.07
CA ALA A 30 2.90 -8.21 -23.35
C ALA A 30 3.69 -8.58 -22.07
N ILE A 31 3.26 -9.62 -21.35
CA ILE A 31 4.00 -10.15 -20.19
C ILE A 31 5.31 -10.81 -20.66
N HIS A 32 5.29 -11.56 -21.76
CA HIS A 32 6.50 -12.16 -22.36
C HIS A 32 7.52 -11.09 -22.79
N GLN A 33 7.08 -10.00 -23.42
CA GLN A 33 7.93 -8.87 -23.77
C GLN A 33 8.48 -8.16 -22.52
N LEU A 34 7.67 -7.98 -21.48
CA LEU A 34 8.12 -7.42 -20.20
C LEU A 34 9.23 -8.28 -19.57
N MET A 35 9.02 -9.60 -19.45
CA MET A 35 9.99 -10.54 -18.90
C MET A 35 11.33 -10.47 -19.64
N LYS A 36 11.32 -10.61 -20.98
CA LYS A 36 12.53 -10.48 -21.81
C LYS A 36 13.17 -9.09 -21.75
N ARG A 37 12.38 -8.03 -21.54
CA ARG A 37 12.91 -6.66 -21.42
C ARG A 37 13.57 -6.40 -20.05
N VAL A 38 13.12 -7.05 -18.98
CA VAL A 38 13.80 -7.00 -17.68
C VAL A 38 15.06 -7.88 -17.72
N GLU A 39 14.98 -9.08 -18.29
CA GLU A 39 16.11 -10.01 -18.45
C GLU A 39 17.27 -9.38 -19.24
N SER A 40 16.98 -8.74 -20.38
CA SER A 40 17.98 -8.02 -21.20
C SER A 40 18.49 -6.70 -20.58
N LYS A 41 18.15 -6.41 -19.32
CA LYS A 41 18.51 -5.16 -18.62
C LYS A 41 18.98 -5.35 -17.17
N PHE A 42 18.96 -6.56 -16.61
CA PHE A 42 19.42 -6.82 -15.24
C PHE A 42 20.17 -8.16 -15.20
N GLN A 43 21.09 -8.32 -14.24
CA GLN A 43 21.66 -9.64 -13.97
C GLN A 43 20.61 -10.48 -13.23
N THR A 44 19.96 -11.39 -13.96
CA THR A 44 18.85 -12.22 -13.44
C THR A 44 18.87 -13.61 -14.06
N ASN A 45 18.19 -14.56 -13.41
CA ASN A 45 17.91 -15.88 -13.95
C ASN A 45 16.56 -16.31 -13.35
N TRP A 46 15.54 -16.48 -14.18
CA TRP A 46 14.17 -16.78 -13.74
C TRP A 46 14.00 -18.18 -13.12
N ASN A 47 15.04 -19.02 -13.16
CA ASN A 47 15.08 -20.27 -12.39
C ASN A 47 15.51 -20.07 -10.92
N THR A 48 16.04 -18.89 -10.57
CA THR A 48 16.59 -18.59 -9.22
C THR A 48 16.08 -17.27 -8.61
N THR A 49 15.59 -16.34 -9.43
CA THR A 49 14.95 -15.10 -8.99
C THR A 49 13.44 -15.30 -9.09
N GLU A 50 12.73 -15.33 -7.96
CA GLU A 50 11.26 -15.48 -8.00
C GLU A 50 10.63 -14.28 -8.72
N VAL A 51 9.73 -14.61 -9.65
CA VAL A 51 8.79 -13.66 -10.24
C VAL A 51 7.37 -14.03 -9.79
N SER A 52 6.64 -13.02 -9.35
CA SER A 52 5.27 -13.08 -8.86
C SER A 52 4.33 -12.30 -9.78
N ILE A 53 3.11 -12.80 -10.03
CA ILE A 53 2.07 -12.07 -10.78
C ILE A 53 0.71 -12.09 -10.07
N GLU A 54 -0.02 -10.98 -10.15
CA GLU A 54 -1.39 -10.87 -9.63
C GLU A 54 -2.44 -11.29 -10.68
N THR A 55 -3.46 -12.03 -10.23
CA THR A 55 -4.60 -12.47 -11.05
C THR A 55 -5.94 -12.43 -10.27
N THR A 56 -7.05 -12.70 -10.96
CA THR A 56 -8.38 -12.87 -10.36
C THR A 56 -8.92 -14.27 -10.64
N PRO A 57 -9.87 -14.79 -9.83
CA PRO A 57 -10.52 -16.08 -10.11
C PRO A 57 -11.18 -16.10 -11.50
N LYS A 58 -11.79 -14.98 -11.91
CA LYS A 58 -12.42 -14.80 -13.23
C LYS A 58 -11.46 -15.06 -14.39
N ILE A 59 -10.22 -14.55 -14.33
CA ILE A 59 -9.21 -14.74 -15.38
C ILE A 59 -8.60 -16.15 -15.29
N ALA A 60 -8.17 -16.57 -14.11
CA ALA A 60 -7.54 -17.88 -13.93
C ALA A 60 -8.46 -19.05 -14.32
N ALA A 61 -9.78 -18.94 -14.12
CA ALA A 61 -10.77 -19.96 -14.50
C ALA A 61 -11.11 -19.98 -16.01
N ALA A 62 -10.89 -18.87 -16.72
CA ALA A 62 -11.30 -18.67 -18.11
C ALA A 62 -10.14 -18.82 -19.11
N GLU A 63 -8.90 -18.54 -18.67
CA GLU A 63 -7.70 -18.50 -19.49
C GLU A 63 -6.62 -19.45 -18.92
N PRO A 64 -6.81 -20.79 -18.96
CA PRO A 64 -5.84 -21.77 -18.47
C PRO A 64 -4.51 -21.71 -19.24
N GLU A 65 -4.55 -21.47 -20.54
CA GLU A 65 -3.36 -21.31 -21.39
C GLU A 65 -2.52 -20.09 -20.99
N LYS A 66 -3.15 -19.00 -20.51
CA LYS A 66 -2.45 -17.86 -19.89
C LYS A 66 -1.74 -18.25 -18.59
N MET A 67 -2.36 -19.07 -17.74
CA MET A 67 -1.70 -19.57 -16.51
C MET A 67 -0.47 -20.42 -16.87
N LYS A 68 -0.61 -21.35 -17.82
CA LYS A 68 0.50 -22.18 -18.32
C LYS A 68 1.61 -21.35 -18.95
N ALA A 69 1.26 -20.36 -19.77
CA ALA A 69 2.23 -19.47 -20.41
C ALA A 69 3.02 -18.63 -19.39
N TYR A 70 2.41 -18.17 -18.30
CA TYR A 70 3.14 -17.48 -17.22
C TYR A 70 4.15 -18.41 -16.55
N TYR A 71 3.79 -19.67 -16.28
CA TYR A 71 4.75 -20.64 -15.76
C TYR A 71 5.90 -20.92 -16.75
N ASP A 72 5.61 -21.03 -18.04
CA ASP A 72 6.61 -21.26 -19.08
C ASP A 72 7.55 -20.05 -19.30
N MET A 73 7.11 -18.84 -18.96
CA MET A 73 7.95 -17.63 -18.91
C MET A 73 8.89 -17.56 -17.69
N GLY A 74 8.84 -18.53 -16.77
CA GLY A 74 9.62 -18.51 -15.54
C GLY A 74 8.94 -17.82 -14.35
N ILE A 75 7.66 -17.46 -14.44
CA ILE A 75 6.92 -16.96 -13.28
C ILE A 75 6.62 -18.16 -12.36
N ARG A 76 6.96 -18.06 -11.07
CA ARG A 76 6.91 -19.19 -10.12
C ARG A 76 5.91 -18.97 -8.99
N ARG A 77 5.50 -17.72 -8.77
CA ARG A 77 4.52 -17.31 -7.78
C ARG A 77 3.31 -16.65 -8.44
N ILE A 78 2.13 -16.88 -7.89
CA ILE A 78 0.89 -16.22 -8.33
C ILE A 78 -0.01 -15.87 -7.15
N SER A 79 -0.58 -14.67 -7.19
CA SER A 79 -1.48 -14.12 -6.16
C SER A 79 -2.88 -13.95 -6.74
N MET A 80 -3.89 -14.62 -6.16
CA MET A 80 -5.28 -14.54 -6.65
C MET A 80 -6.14 -13.68 -5.72
N GLY A 81 -6.64 -12.57 -6.26
CA GLY A 81 -7.44 -11.58 -5.57
C GLY A 81 -8.90 -11.97 -5.32
N LEU A 82 -9.15 -13.03 -4.55
CA LEU A 82 -10.49 -13.56 -4.22
C LEU A 82 -11.35 -12.58 -3.37
N GLN A 83 -10.75 -11.93 -2.37
CA GLN A 83 -11.39 -11.05 -1.38
C GLN A 83 -12.40 -11.72 -0.45
N THR A 84 -13.48 -12.32 -0.99
CA THR A 84 -14.59 -12.92 -0.25
C THR A 84 -15.20 -14.07 -1.05
N THR A 85 -15.77 -15.06 -0.37
CA THR A 85 -16.60 -16.11 -0.99
C THR A 85 -18.09 -15.82 -0.89
N ASP A 86 -18.49 -14.74 -0.23
CA ASP A 86 -19.88 -14.28 -0.24
C ASP A 86 -20.15 -13.43 -1.49
N PHE A 87 -20.70 -14.06 -2.53
CA PHE A 87 -21.08 -13.38 -3.78
C PHE A 87 -22.05 -12.20 -3.59
N ARG A 88 -22.83 -12.16 -2.50
CA ARG A 88 -23.71 -11.03 -2.17
C ARG A 88 -22.89 -9.82 -1.71
N GLN A 89 -21.82 -10.06 -0.95
CA GLN A 89 -20.84 -9.04 -0.53
C GLN A 89 -19.95 -8.62 -1.70
N ALA A 90 -19.57 -9.54 -2.59
CA ALA A 90 -18.85 -9.23 -3.83
C ALA A 90 -19.67 -8.29 -4.73
N LYS A 91 -20.99 -8.51 -4.86
CA LYS A 91 -21.91 -7.61 -5.57
C LYS A 91 -21.95 -6.21 -4.97
N GLU A 92 -21.94 -6.08 -3.64
CA GLU A 92 -21.85 -4.77 -2.95
C GLU A 92 -20.48 -4.09 -3.15
N MET A 93 -19.41 -4.86 -3.36
CA MET A 93 -18.09 -4.35 -3.78
C MET A 93 -18.01 -3.93 -5.26
N ASN A 94 -19.13 -3.98 -6.01
CA ASN A 94 -19.17 -3.73 -7.45
C ASN A 94 -18.16 -4.61 -8.22
N ARG A 95 -18.03 -5.88 -7.80
CA ARG A 95 -17.28 -6.92 -8.50
C ARG A 95 -18.19 -7.64 -9.51
N ASP A 96 -17.62 -7.99 -10.67
CA ASP A 96 -18.31 -8.76 -11.73
C ASP A 96 -18.79 -10.15 -11.29
N ASP A 97 -18.30 -10.64 -10.15
CA ASP A 97 -18.60 -11.96 -9.58
C ASP A 97 -20.05 -12.10 -9.04
N ALA A 98 -20.89 -11.06 -9.21
CA ALA A 98 -22.27 -10.98 -8.72
C ALA A 98 -23.23 -12.08 -9.21
N ASN A 99 -22.89 -12.76 -10.32
CA ASN A 99 -23.64 -13.88 -10.90
C ASN A 99 -22.80 -15.19 -10.92
N ALA A 100 -21.65 -15.21 -10.24
CA ALA A 100 -20.76 -16.36 -10.23
C ALA A 100 -21.19 -17.43 -9.21
N SER A 101 -20.82 -18.69 -9.46
CA SER A 101 -20.98 -19.82 -8.55
C SER A 101 -19.65 -20.11 -7.82
N ALA A 102 -19.60 -21.11 -6.94
CA ALA A 102 -18.32 -21.56 -6.38
C ALA A 102 -17.40 -22.24 -7.42
N ASP A 103 -17.96 -22.79 -8.51
CA ASP A 103 -17.27 -23.62 -9.51
C ASP A 103 -16.04 -22.93 -10.13
N TYR A 104 -16.19 -21.67 -10.60
CA TYR A 104 -15.07 -20.96 -11.23
C TYR A 104 -13.92 -20.70 -10.25
N ILE A 105 -14.15 -20.65 -8.93
CA ILE A 105 -13.07 -20.50 -7.95
C ILE A 105 -12.26 -21.81 -7.88
N TYR A 106 -12.93 -22.96 -7.83
CA TYR A 106 -12.26 -24.26 -7.91
C TYR A 106 -11.50 -24.42 -9.23
N ARG A 107 -12.13 -24.09 -10.37
CA ARG A 107 -11.45 -24.10 -11.69
C ARG A 107 -10.26 -23.15 -11.77
N ALA A 108 -10.33 -21.97 -11.17
CA ALA A 108 -9.19 -21.06 -11.09
C ALA A 108 -8.01 -21.70 -10.34
N VAL A 109 -8.28 -22.39 -9.22
CA VAL A 109 -7.26 -23.13 -8.47
C VAL A 109 -6.72 -24.30 -9.29
N THR A 110 -7.57 -25.12 -9.90
CA THR A 110 -7.16 -26.23 -10.79
C THR A 110 -6.25 -25.73 -11.91
N ASN A 111 -6.66 -24.72 -12.68
CA ASN A 111 -5.87 -24.15 -13.77
C ASN A 111 -4.51 -23.59 -13.30
N ILE A 112 -4.44 -23.04 -12.08
CA ILE A 112 -3.19 -22.58 -11.46
C ILE A 112 -2.28 -23.76 -11.06
N ARG A 113 -2.85 -24.86 -10.53
CA ARG A 113 -2.09 -26.07 -10.17
C ARG A 113 -1.60 -26.83 -11.40
N ASP A 114 -2.45 -27.00 -12.40
CA ASP A 114 -2.14 -27.70 -13.66
C ASP A 114 -1.09 -26.94 -14.50
N ALA A 115 -1.05 -25.61 -14.38
CA ALA A 115 0.02 -24.78 -14.92
C ALA A 115 1.39 -25.01 -14.24
N GLY A 116 1.41 -25.56 -13.02
CA GLY A 116 2.62 -25.90 -12.25
C GLY A 116 2.92 -25.00 -11.04
N PHE A 117 2.05 -24.07 -10.67
CA PHE A 117 2.34 -23.12 -9.57
C PHE A 117 2.35 -23.78 -8.18
N LYS A 118 3.53 -23.77 -7.55
CA LYS A 118 3.80 -24.24 -6.17
C LYS A 118 3.89 -23.13 -5.11
N SER A 119 3.84 -21.86 -5.53
CA SER A 119 3.84 -20.67 -4.65
C SER A 119 2.54 -19.91 -4.92
N PHE A 120 1.42 -20.44 -4.42
CA PHE A 120 0.09 -19.89 -4.63
C PHE A 120 -0.40 -19.14 -3.38
N ASN A 121 -0.71 -17.85 -3.53
CA ASN A 121 -1.32 -17.02 -2.50
C ASN A 121 -2.77 -16.66 -2.87
N ILE A 122 -3.67 -16.69 -1.88
CA ILE A 122 -5.01 -16.10 -2.02
C ILE A 122 -5.12 -14.85 -1.13
N ASP A 123 -5.52 -13.74 -1.74
CA ASP A 123 -5.74 -12.47 -1.06
C ASP A 123 -7.21 -12.35 -0.64
N LEU A 124 -7.45 -12.13 0.66
CA LEU A 124 -8.77 -11.96 1.28
C LEU A 124 -8.93 -10.57 1.88
N MET A 125 -10.17 -10.10 2.01
CA MET A 125 -10.49 -8.82 2.66
C MET A 125 -11.51 -8.97 3.79
N TYR A 126 -11.30 -8.19 4.86
CA TYR A 126 -12.16 -8.13 6.03
C TYR A 126 -12.37 -6.68 6.50
N GLY A 127 -13.23 -6.48 7.49
CA GLY A 127 -13.65 -5.16 7.93
C GLY A 127 -14.68 -4.52 7.00
N PHE A 128 -15.55 -5.34 6.39
CA PHE A 128 -16.73 -4.90 5.63
C PHE A 128 -17.92 -4.61 6.56
N PRO A 129 -18.91 -3.79 6.15
CA PRO A 129 -20.08 -3.53 6.98
C PRO A 129 -20.97 -4.77 7.03
N LEU A 130 -21.42 -5.14 8.22
CA LEU A 130 -22.43 -6.18 8.39
C LEU A 130 -23.79 -5.64 7.92
N ARG A 131 -24.59 -6.49 7.27
CA ARG A 131 -25.96 -6.12 6.86
C ARG A 131 -26.88 -6.21 8.08
N ALA A 132 -27.72 -5.20 8.29
CA ALA A 132 -28.69 -5.16 9.39
C ALA A 132 -29.70 -6.34 9.40
N SER A 133 -29.86 -7.04 8.28
CA SER A 133 -30.71 -8.23 8.11
C SER A 133 -29.97 -9.57 8.25
N ARG A 134 -28.72 -9.57 8.74
CA ARG A 134 -27.98 -10.80 9.06
C ARG A 134 -27.62 -10.90 10.54
N THR A 135 -27.71 -12.12 11.05
CA THR A 135 -27.17 -12.54 12.35
C THR A 135 -25.77 -13.15 12.24
N ASP A 136 -25.34 -13.53 11.03
CA ASP A 136 -24.06 -14.18 10.73
C ASP A 136 -23.06 -13.25 10.02
N ASP A 137 -21.80 -13.31 10.45
CA ASP A 137 -20.67 -12.69 9.75
C ASP A 137 -20.07 -13.72 8.78
N PRO A 138 -20.15 -13.51 7.44
CA PRO A 138 -19.64 -14.47 6.46
C PRO A 138 -18.12 -14.62 6.48
N TRP A 139 -17.39 -13.73 7.18
CA TRP A 139 -15.93 -13.69 7.17
C TRP A 139 -15.27 -15.03 7.52
N LEU A 140 -15.71 -15.70 8.59
CA LEU A 140 -15.13 -17.01 8.95
C LEU A 140 -15.46 -18.12 7.95
N LYS A 141 -16.61 -18.04 7.26
CA LYS A 141 -16.90 -18.96 6.15
C LYS A 141 -15.94 -18.71 4.99
N THR A 142 -15.67 -17.45 4.63
CA THR A 142 -14.67 -17.09 3.62
C THR A 142 -13.27 -17.59 3.95
N VAL A 143 -12.84 -17.49 5.22
CA VAL A 143 -11.56 -18.04 5.65
C VAL A 143 -11.56 -19.57 5.54
N GLN A 144 -12.62 -20.26 5.99
CA GLN A 144 -12.73 -21.72 5.88
C GLN A 144 -12.77 -22.21 4.42
N ASP A 145 -13.58 -21.58 3.57
CA ASP A 145 -13.65 -21.88 2.14
C ASP A 145 -12.25 -21.74 1.49
N THR A 146 -11.50 -20.70 1.87
CA THR A 146 -10.14 -20.45 1.35
C THR A 146 -9.11 -21.46 1.87
N ILE A 147 -9.24 -21.91 3.13
CA ILE A 147 -8.44 -23.02 3.67
C ILE A 147 -8.70 -24.31 2.87
N ASN A 148 -9.96 -24.56 2.48
CA ASN A 148 -10.37 -25.72 1.69
C ASN A 148 -9.86 -25.67 0.23
N LEU A 149 -9.65 -24.47 -0.34
CA LEU A 149 -8.98 -24.30 -1.65
C LEU A 149 -7.48 -24.65 -1.60
N GLY A 150 -6.90 -24.78 -0.40
CA GLY A 150 -5.53 -25.25 -0.18
C GLY A 150 -4.40 -24.49 -0.90
N PRO A 151 -4.34 -23.14 -0.88
CA PRO A 151 -3.13 -22.40 -1.26
C PRO A 151 -1.96 -22.67 -0.30
N GLU A 152 -0.73 -22.31 -0.69
CA GLU A 152 0.41 -22.29 0.23
C GLU A 152 0.35 -21.10 1.19
N HIS A 153 -0.27 -20.00 0.75
CA HIS A 153 -0.29 -18.74 1.46
C HIS A 153 -1.68 -18.08 1.44
N ILE A 154 -2.01 -17.38 2.52
CA ILE A 154 -3.25 -16.59 2.62
C ILE A 154 -2.88 -15.21 3.16
N THR A 155 -3.28 -14.14 2.47
CA THR A 155 -3.03 -12.76 2.89
C THR A 155 -4.33 -12.04 3.23
N LEU A 156 -4.42 -11.49 4.44
CA LEU A 156 -5.60 -10.80 4.95
C LEU A 156 -5.43 -9.28 4.83
N TYR A 157 -6.34 -8.59 4.15
CA TYR A 157 -6.34 -7.13 4.03
C TYR A 157 -7.53 -6.51 4.75
N ARG A 158 -7.25 -5.60 5.69
CA ARG A 158 -8.28 -4.74 6.27
C ARG A 158 -8.77 -3.76 5.20
N MET A 159 -10.08 -3.70 4.98
CA MET A 159 -10.72 -2.71 4.13
C MET A 159 -10.36 -1.28 4.56
N ARG A 160 -9.94 -0.45 3.59
CA ARG A 160 -9.60 0.96 3.79
C ARG A 160 -10.65 1.83 3.10
N TYR A 161 -11.45 2.53 3.88
CA TYR A 161 -12.58 3.31 3.35
C TYR A 161 -12.18 4.66 2.71
N LYS A 162 -11.24 5.39 3.33
CA LYS A 162 -10.82 6.73 2.87
C LYS A 162 -10.28 6.69 1.44
N GLY A 163 -10.89 7.48 0.55
CA GLY A 163 -10.50 7.55 -0.87
C GLY A 163 -11.06 6.44 -1.76
N THR A 164 -12.03 5.65 -1.29
CA THR A 164 -12.72 4.62 -2.09
C THR A 164 -14.19 4.97 -2.34
N LEU A 165 -14.82 4.29 -3.30
CA LEU A 165 -16.28 4.38 -3.53
C LEU A 165 -17.09 4.04 -2.26
N MET A 166 -16.53 3.21 -1.37
CA MET A 166 -17.14 2.81 -0.11
C MET A 166 -16.92 3.80 1.05
N ALA A 167 -16.30 4.97 0.84
CA ALA A 167 -16.01 5.91 1.93
C ALA A 167 -17.24 6.23 2.82
N HIS A 168 -18.43 6.28 2.22
CA HIS A 168 -19.73 6.50 2.87
C HIS A 168 -20.22 5.34 3.77
N LEU A 169 -19.45 4.26 3.90
CA LEU A 169 -19.74 3.08 4.75
C LEU A 169 -18.80 2.98 5.95
N ALA A 170 -17.84 3.90 6.11
CA ALA A 170 -16.81 3.83 7.15
C ALA A 170 -17.39 3.73 8.57
N ASP A 171 -18.38 4.57 8.89
CA ASP A 171 -18.97 4.68 10.23
C ASP A 171 -19.81 3.44 10.62
N ARG A 172 -20.08 2.55 9.66
CA ARG A 172 -20.76 1.26 9.87
C ARG A 172 -19.82 0.15 10.36
N VAL A 173 -18.50 0.39 10.41
CA VAL A 173 -17.50 -0.60 10.82
C VAL A 173 -16.65 -0.08 11.98
N LYS A 174 -16.89 -0.64 13.17
CA LYS A 174 -16.12 -0.30 14.39
C LYS A 174 -14.79 -1.02 14.42
N LEU A 175 -13.76 -0.40 15.02
CA LEU A 175 -12.42 -0.98 15.15
C LEU A 175 -12.43 -2.34 15.87
N ASP A 176 -13.29 -2.50 16.89
CA ASP A 176 -13.50 -3.78 17.58
C ASP A 176 -13.98 -4.90 16.63
N GLN A 177 -14.94 -4.63 15.73
CA GLN A 177 -15.40 -5.62 14.75
C GLN A 177 -14.23 -6.11 13.88
N VAL A 178 -13.41 -5.16 13.39
CA VAL A 178 -12.22 -5.44 12.58
C VAL A 178 -11.21 -6.30 13.35
N ASN A 179 -10.95 -5.96 14.63
CA ASN A 179 -10.01 -6.70 15.47
C ASN A 179 -10.53 -8.12 15.81
N ARG A 180 -11.83 -8.28 16.06
CA ARG A 180 -12.47 -9.59 16.29
C ARG A 180 -12.43 -10.46 15.02
N GLN A 181 -12.68 -9.88 13.84
CA GLN A 181 -12.54 -10.56 12.55
C GLN A 181 -11.10 -11.04 12.29
N GLU A 182 -10.09 -10.19 12.49
CA GLU A 182 -8.68 -10.55 12.32
C GLU A 182 -8.26 -11.67 13.29
N GLY A 183 -8.55 -11.51 14.58
CA GLY A 183 -8.17 -12.47 15.60
C GLY A 183 -8.87 -13.82 15.46
N ALA A 184 -10.12 -13.84 14.97
CA ALA A 184 -10.85 -15.08 14.69
C ALA A 184 -10.30 -15.80 13.45
N ALA A 185 -10.00 -15.07 12.36
CA ALA A 185 -9.34 -15.64 11.19
C ALA A 185 -7.96 -16.20 11.53
N ARG A 186 -7.14 -15.46 12.31
CA ARG A 186 -5.82 -15.88 12.78
C ARG A 186 -5.90 -17.19 13.56
N ARG A 187 -6.86 -17.35 14.48
CA ARG A 187 -7.05 -18.63 15.19
C ARG A 187 -7.40 -19.78 14.26
N LEU A 188 -8.30 -19.57 13.30
CA LEU A 188 -8.72 -20.60 12.35
C LEU A 188 -7.58 -21.00 11.38
N LEU A 189 -6.81 -20.03 10.91
CA LEU A 189 -5.62 -20.24 10.07
C LEU A 189 -4.54 -21.03 10.80
N ASN A 190 -4.16 -20.57 12.01
CA ASN A 190 -3.17 -21.27 12.84
C ASN A 190 -3.60 -22.72 13.14
N ALA A 191 -4.88 -22.94 13.51
CA ALA A 191 -5.43 -24.28 13.74
C ALA A 191 -5.50 -25.15 12.47
N SER A 192 -5.36 -24.56 11.28
CA SER A 192 -5.33 -25.23 9.97
C SER A 192 -3.92 -25.31 9.37
N GLY A 193 -2.88 -25.12 10.18
CA GLY A 193 -1.48 -25.22 9.75
C GLY A 193 -0.94 -24.02 8.97
N TYR A 194 -1.63 -22.86 8.97
CA TYR A 194 -1.13 -21.63 8.38
C TYR A 194 -0.50 -20.74 9.47
N ILE A 195 0.81 -20.53 9.39
CA ILE A 195 1.62 -19.77 10.35
C ILE A 195 1.79 -18.34 9.85
N GLY A 196 1.61 -17.36 10.74
CA GLY A 196 1.87 -15.96 10.45
C GLY A 196 2.23 -15.19 11.71
N LEU A 197 3.40 -14.53 11.71
CA LEU A 197 3.90 -13.76 12.85
C LEU A 197 2.87 -12.75 13.35
N THR A 198 2.84 -12.51 14.67
CA THR A 198 1.96 -11.53 15.29
C THR A 198 2.23 -10.15 14.69
N GLY A 199 1.20 -9.56 14.08
CA GLY A 199 1.33 -8.29 13.36
C GLY A 199 1.35 -8.40 11.85
N LYS A 200 2.00 -9.44 11.31
CA LYS A 200 2.02 -9.76 9.87
C LYS A 200 0.63 -10.16 9.40
N ASN A 201 0.28 -9.81 8.16
CA ASN A 201 -1.04 -10.09 7.58
C ASN A 201 -1.07 -11.23 6.54
N THR A 202 0.09 -11.69 6.10
CA THR A 202 0.26 -12.92 5.29
C THR A 202 0.63 -14.10 6.18
N PHE A 203 0.05 -15.26 5.86
CA PHE A 203 0.27 -16.54 6.51
C PHE A 203 0.80 -17.57 5.49
N SER A 204 1.54 -18.56 5.95
CA SER A 204 2.22 -19.59 5.14
C SER A 204 2.01 -20.99 5.73
N ARG A 205 1.91 -22.02 4.87
CA ARG A 205 1.93 -23.43 5.29
C ARG A 205 3.33 -24.00 5.57
N ALA A 206 4.38 -23.26 5.25
CA ALA A 206 5.77 -23.64 5.52
C ALA A 206 6.39 -22.67 6.53
N GLU A 207 7.08 -23.21 7.54
CA GLU A 207 7.64 -22.48 8.69
C GLU A 207 8.78 -21.52 8.30
N ASP A 208 9.63 -21.94 7.36
CA ASP A 208 10.77 -21.17 6.84
C ASP A 208 10.34 -20.08 5.86
N ASN A 209 9.19 -20.25 5.21
CA ASN A 209 8.68 -19.35 4.19
C ASN A 209 7.78 -18.28 4.81
N SER A 210 8.16 -17.01 4.64
CA SER A 210 7.37 -15.87 5.15
C SER A 210 5.97 -15.75 4.53
N GLY A 211 5.71 -16.43 3.42
CA GLY A 211 4.46 -16.41 2.65
C GLY A 211 4.31 -15.21 1.71
N CYS A 212 5.20 -14.22 1.77
CA CYS A 212 5.28 -13.09 0.85
C CYS A 212 6.20 -13.38 -0.34
N SER A 213 6.13 -12.54 -1.38
CA SER A 213 7.05 -12.60 -2.51
C SER A 213 8.48 -12.20 -2.13
N ASP A 214 9.41 -12.70 -2.93
CA ASP A 214 10.86 -12.49 -2.79
C ASP A 214 11.25 -11.00 -2.95
N TYR A 215 10.52 -10.26 -3.78
CA TYR A 215 10.60 -8.79 -3.85
C TYR A 215 10.18 -8.15 -2.52
N LEU A 216 9.04 -8.56 -1.96
CA LEU A 216 8.48 -7.93 -0.76
C LEU A 216 9.32 -8.24 0.49
N ASP A 217 9.89 -9.44 0.62
CA ASP A 217 10.79 -9.79 1.73
C ASP A 217 12.07 -8.95 1.71
N LYS A 218 12.76 -8.92 0.56
CA LYS A 218 14.01 -8.16 0.41
C LYS A 218 13.78 -6.66 0.51
N ARG A 219 12.65 -6.15 0.02
CA ARG A 219 12.23 -4.74 0.17
C ARG A 219 11.98 -4.33 1.63
N VAL A 220 11.42 -5.22 2.46
CA VAL A 220 10.83 -4.84 3.76
C VAL A 220 11.65 -5.29 4.97
N ARG A 221 12.27 -6.48 4.91
CA ARG A 221 13.22 -6.92 5.95
C ARG A 221 14.63 -6.40 5.70
N LYS A 222 15.10 -6.46 4.45
CA LYS A 222 16.48 -6.11 4.07
C LYS A 222 16.64 -4.72 3.44
N ALA A 223 15.56 -3.93 3.41
CA ALA A 223 15.51 -2.58 2.84
C ALA A 223 16.19 -2.41 1.46
N VAL A 224 16.14 -3.46 0.62
CA VAL A 224 16.77 -3.47 -0.70
C VAL A 224 16.12 -2.39 -1.59
N PRO A 225 16.90 -1.50 -2.24
CA PRO A 225 16.40 -0.51 -3.18
C PRO A 225 15.58 -1.15 -4.33
N TYR A 226 14.52 -0.46 -4.76
CA TYR A 226 13.63 -0.95 -5.82
C TYR A 226 13.17 0.17 -6.76
N ILE A 227 12.83 -0.23 -7.99
CA ILE A 227 12.37 0.66 -9.06
C ILE A 227 10.92 0.33 -9.36
N GLY A 228 10.02 1.29 -9.16
CA GLY A 228 8.63 1.21 -9.58
C GLY A 228 8.48 1.63 -11.04
N ILE A 229 8.04 0.73 -11.91
CA ILE A 229 7.74 1.00 -13.31
C ILE A 229 6.21 0.96 -13.49
N GLY A 230 5.66 1.90 -14.26
CA GLY A 230 4.21 2.03 -14.48
C GLY A 230 3.57 3.23 -13.77
N LEU A 231 2.29 3.43 -14.06
CA LEU A 231 1.49 4.58 -13.63
C LEU A 231 1.46 4.71 -12.10
N GLY A 232 1.96 5.81 -11.56
CA GLY A 232 1.98 6.07 -10.12
C GLY A 232 2.86 5.12 -9.27
N ALA A 233 3.65 4.26 -9.90
CA ALA A 233 4.53 3.33 -9.18
C ALA A 233 5.62 4.07 -8.39
N GLN A 234 6.05 3.47 -7.27
CA GLN A 234 6.99 4.05 -6.31
C GLN A 234 8.38 3.43 -6.48
N SER A 235 9.43 4.25 -6.47
CA SER A 235 10.83 3.79 -6.37
C SER A 235 11.48 4.27 -5.07
N PHE A 236 12.50 3.55 -4.61
CA PHE A 236 13.19 3.83 -3.35
C PHE A 236 14.66 3.46 -3.40
N SER A 237 15.50 4.32 -2.83
CA SER A 237 16.85 4.00 -2.38
C SER A 237 17.04 4.49 -0.95
N HIS A 238 18.15 4.14 -0.31
CA HIS A 238 18.50 4.65 1.03
C HIS A 238 18.63 6.18 1.11
N HIS A 239 18.63 6.90 -0.02
CA HIS A 239 18.75 8.36 -0.10
C HIS A 239 17.61 9.05 -0.87
N THR A 240 16.67 8.29 -1.44
CA THR A 240 15.58 8.85 -2.28
C THR A 240 14.28 8.07 -2.18
N LEU A 241 13.17 8.78 -2.34
CA LEU A 241 11.84 8.23 -2.60
C LEU A 241 11.26 8.95 -3.81
N SER A 242 10.84 8.22 -4.84
CA SER A 242 10.13 8.82 -5.97
C SER A 242 8.81 8.12 -6.28
N TYR A 243 7.94 8.85 -6.94
CA TYR A 243 6.65 8.38 -7.45
C TYR A 243 6.53 8.75 -8.93
N ASN A 244 6.05 7.83 -9.76
CA ASN A 244 5.81 8.09 -11.17
C ASN A 244 4.58 8.98 -11.39
N LEU A 245 4.52 9.63 -12.56
CA LEU A 245 3.34 10.33 -13.07
C LEU A 245 2.09 9.47 -12.92
N GLY A 246 1.00 10.11 -12.50
CA GLY A 246 -0.25 9.44 -12.17
C GLY A 246 -0.36 8.98 -10.72
N ALA A 247 0.66 9.15 -9.87
CA ALA A 247 0.58 8.80 -8.45
C ALA A 247 -0.58 9.50 -7.74
N VAL A 248 -0.74 10.81 -7.96
CA VAL A 248 -1.90 11.57 -7.50
C VAL A 248 -3.02 11.56 -8.55
N THR A 249 -2.72 11.94 -9.80
CA THR A 249 -3.77 12.25 -10.80
C THR A 249 -4.50 11.04 -11.37
N LYS A 250 -3.92 9.83 -11.27
CA LYS A 250 -4.36 8.59 -11.95
C LYS A 250 -4.49 8.69 -13.49
N LYS A 251 -3.96 9.75 -14.13
CA LYS A 251 -4.11 9.99 -15.58
C LYS A 251 -2.99 9.33 -16.40
N LEU A 252 -3.34 8.27 -17.14
CA LEU A 252 -2.39 7.50 -17.95
C LEU A 252 -1.71 8.30 -19.08
N GLN A 253 -2.43 9.25 -19.70
CA GLN A 253 -1.92 10.04 -20.84
C GLN A 253 -0.62 10.79 -20.52
N GLN A 254 -0.49 11.34 -19.30
CA GLN A 254 0.71 12.08 -18.89
C GLN A 254 1.93 11.16 -18.77
N TYR A 255 1.73 9.95 -18.22
CA TYR A 255 2.77 8.92 -18.12
C TYR A 255 3.23 8.48 -19.51
N ILE A 256 2.29 8.12 -20.40
CA ILE A 256 2.60 7.70 -21.78
C ILE A 256 3.36 8.80 -22.51
N ARG A 257 2.87 10.05 -22.47
CA ARG A 257 3.51 11.17 -23.17
C ARG A 257 4.93 11.47 -22.68
N SER A 258 5.22 11.23 -21.40
CA SER A 258 6.59 11.33 -20.89
C SER A 258 7.48 10.23 -21.48
N VAL A 259 6.99 8.98 -21.53
CA VAL A 259 7.72 7.84 -22.10
C VAL A 259 7.98 8.01 -23.60
N GLU A 260 6.99 8.49 -24.37
CA GLU A 260 7.12 8.84 -25.79
C GLU A 260 8.25 9.86 -26.04
N LEU A 261 8.38 10.85 -25.16
CA LEU A 261 9.41 11.89 -25.23
C LEU A 261 10.76 11.44 -24.65
N ASN A 262 10.93 10.15 -24.35
CA ASN A 262 12.11 9.55 -23.68
C ASN A 262 12.46 10.24 -22.35
N ARG A 263 11.45 10.78 -21.65
CA ARG A 263 11.57 11.43 -20.34
C ARG A 263 11.11 10.47 -19.25
N ILE A 264 11.96 10.29 -18.23
CA ILE A 264 11.66 9.41 -17.10
C ILE A 264 10.39 9.95 -16.39
N PRO A 265 9.32 9.15 -16.28
CA PRO A 265 7.99 9.64 -15.91
C PRO A 265 7.85 9.80 -14.39
N VAL A 266 8.73 10.55 -13.74
CA VAL A 266 8.66 10.89 -12.31
C VAL A 266 7.74 12.10 -12.11
N GLN A 267 6.87 12.03 -11.09
CA GLN A 267 6.04 13.13 -10.59
C GLN A 267 6.72 13.83 -9.42
N ASP A 268 7.11 13.04 -8.41
CA ASP A 268 7.65 13.52 -7.15
C ASP A 268 8.99 12.82 -6.87
N LEU A 269 10.00 13.57 -6.41
CA LEU A 269 11.29 13.05 -5.97
C LEU A 269 11.69 13.72 -4.64
N TYR A 270 11.69 12.93 -3.58
CA TYR A 270 12.12 13.34 -2.24
C TYR A 270 13.52 12.82 -1.96
N HIS A 271 14.41 13.69 -1.50
CA HIS A 271 15.63 13.25 -0.82
C HIS A 271 15.26 12.70 0.56
N LEU A 272 15.77 11.51 0.90
CA LEU A 272 15.68 10.95 2.24
C LEU A 272 17.02 11.18 2.94
N SER A 273 17.02 12.02 3.98
CA SER A 273 18.15 12.09 4.91
C SER A 273 18.30 10.74 5.64
N ARG A 274 19.52 10.40 6.07
CA ARG A 274 19.80 9.11 6.75
C ARG A 274 18.82 8.80 7.91
N PRO A 275 18.46 9.74 8.82
CA PRO A 275 17.43 9.49 9.84
C PRO A 275 16.03 9.18 9.27
N ALA A 276 15.64 9.78 8.14
CA ALA A 276 14.38 9.48 7.47
C ALA A 276 14.39 8.11 6.79
N ALA A 277 15.52 7.70 6.20
CA ALA A 277 15.69 6.37 5.62
C ALA A 277 15.66 5.25 6.69
N ILE A 278 16.34 5.47 7.82
CA ILE A 278 16.32 4.60 9.01
C ILE A 278 14.89 4.42 9.52
N ALA A 279 14.22 5.52 9.86
CA ALA A 279 12.86 5.51 10.39
C ALA A 279 11.88 4.84 9.41
N LYS A 280 12.07 5.07 8.10
CA LYS A 280 11.27 4.41 7.06
C LYS A 280 11.49 2.90 7.04
N MET A 281 12.73 2.39 7.16
CA MET A 281 12.99 0.95 7.26
C MET A 281 12.28 0.35 8.48
N ALA A 282 12.54 0.90 9.68
CA ALA A 282 11.91 0.43 10.91
C ALA A 282 10.38 0.40 10.79
N SER A 283 9.79 1.48 10.25
CA SER A 283 8.34 1.60 10.03
C SER A 283 7.77 0.58 9.04
N VAL A 284 8.48 0.24 7.94
CA VAL A 284 7.98 -0.76 6.98
C VAL A 284 8.16 -2.19 7.47
N SER A 285 9.19 -2.50 8.26
CA SER A 285 9.40 -3.86 8.78
C SER A 285 8.22 -4.37 9.64
N PHE A 286 7.40 -3.48 10.20
CA PHE A 286 6.14 -3.85 10.86
C PHE A 286 5.09 -4.52 9.95
N TYR A 287 5.22 -4.48 8.62
CA TYR A 287 4.45 -5.37 7.72
C TYR A 287 4.72 -6.86 8.00
N TYR A 288 5.90 -7.19 8.54
CA TYR A 288 6.29 -8.53 8.99
C TYR A 288 6.09 -8.71 10.50
N GLY A 289 5.41 -7.78 11.17
CA GLY A 289 5.12 -7.84 12.61
C GLY A 289 6.30 -7.52 13.54
N GLY A 290 7.43 -7.03 13.01
CA GLY A 290 8.61 -6.77 13.83
C GLY A 290 9.85 -6.44 13.00
N ILE A 291 10.94 -6.07 13.67
CA ILE A 291 12.17 -5.59 13.04
C ILE A 291 13.25 -6.67 13.14
N ASP A 292 13.84 -6.98 11.99
CA ASP A 292 14.93 -7.95 11.81
C ASP A 292 16.26 -7.27 12.19
N LEU A 293 16.87 -7.67 13.32
CA LEU A 293 17.97 -6.92 13.93
C LEU A 293 19.28 -7.08 13.14
N VAL A 294 19.50 -8.26 12.56
CA VAL A 294 20.64 -8.53 11.68
C VAL A 294 20.52 -7.67 10.42
N ALA A 295 19.40 -7.75 9.69
CA ALA A 295 19.22 -6.99 8.46
C ALA A 295 19.22 -5.47 8.68
N PHE A 296 18.72 -4.99 9.83
CA PHE A 296 18.80 -3.57 10.21
C PHE A 296 20.26 -3.14 10.46
N LYS A 297 21.04 -3.94 11.20
CA LYS A 297 22.45 -3.66 11.48
C LYS A 297 23.32 -3.76 10.21
N GLU A 298 23.04 -4.71 9.32
CA GLU A 298 23.66 -4.80 7.99
C GLU A 298 23.37 -3.55 7.15
N CYS A 299 22.11 -3.10 7.10
CA CYS A 299 21.69 -1.98 6.25
C CYS A 299 22.19 -0.61 6.74
N PHE A 300 22.44 -0.44 8.05
CA PHE A 300 22.80 0.87 8.61
C PHE A 300 24.10 0.93 9.41
N HIS A 301 24.79 -0.19 9.60
CA HIS A 301 26.03 -0.34 10.39
C HIS A 301 25.91 0.11 11.86
N VAL A 302 24.69 0.01 12.42
CA VAL A 302 24.34 0.39 13.80
C VAL A 302 23.08 -0.39 14.21
N SER A 303 22.94 -0.77 15.48
CA SER A 303 21.75 -1.49 15.97
C SER A 303 20.54 -0.56 16.17
N ILE A 304 19.35 -1.15 16.31
CA ILE A 304 18.15 -0.39 16.66
C ILE A 304 18.22 0.16 18.09
N ASN A 305 18.85 -0.56 19.02
CA ASN A 305 19.00 -0.15 20.41
C ASN A 305 19.89 1.10 20.56
N GLU A 306 20.88 1.28 19.69
CA GLU A 306 21.72 2.49 19.64
C GLU A 306 20.97 3.70 19.07
N LEU A 307 20.04 3.49 18.12
CA LEU A 307 19.31 4.57 17.43
C LEU A 307 17.96 4.94 18.06
N PHE A 308 17.32 4.01 18.75
CA PHE A 308 16.01 4.16 19.38
C PHE A 308 15.99 3.58 20.81
N PRO A 309 16.97 3.92 21.69
CA PRO A 309 17.10 3.28 23.01
C PRO A 309 15.86 3.46 23.88
N SER A 310 15.30 4.67 23.90
CA SER A 310 14.08 5.03 24.61
C SER A 310 12.86 4.25 24.14
N GLU A 311 12.69 4.13 22.83
CA GLU A 311 11.52 3.51 22.22
C GLU A 311 11.57 1.98 22.28
N VAL A 312 12.76 1.37 22.06
CA VAL A 312 12.97 -0.07 22.28
C VAL A 312 12.69 -0.43 23.73
N LYS A 313 13.25 0.33 24.70
CA LYS A 313 12.97 0.11 26.12
C LYS A 313 11.49 0.28 26.45
N PHE A 314 10.83 1.32 25.93
CA PHE A 314 9.41 1.54 26.15
C PHE A 314 8.55 0.36 25.66
N VAL A 315 8.78 -0.16 24.46
CA VAL A 315 7.97 -1.27 23.94
C VAL A 315 8.24 -2.60 24.64
N THR A 316 9.44 -2.84 25.17
CA THR A 316 9.74 -4.04 25.96
C THR A 316 9.21 -3.93 27.39
N ASP A 317 9.42 -2.81 28.08
CA ASP A 317 8.93 -2.56 29.44
C ASP A 317 7.40 -2.73 29.53
N HIS A 318 6.68 -2.31 28.49
CA HIS A 318 5.22 -2.37 28.42
C HIS A 318 4.67 -3.64 27.75
N GLY A 319 5.53 -4.62 27.40
CA GLY A 319 5.10 -5.86 26.75
C GLY A 319 4.44 -5.67 25.38
N LEU A 320 4.71 -4.55 24.70
CA LEU A 320 4.20 -4.24 23.35
C LEU A 320 5.02 -4.97 22.27
N MET A 321 6.31 -5.14 22.51
CA MET A 321 7.21 -5.97 21.71
C MET A 321 8.10 -6.80 22.65
N THR A 322 8.54 -7.97 22.20
CA THR A 322 9.56 -8.78 22.86
C THR A 322 10.84 -8.76 22.04
N LEU A 323 11.98 -8.90 22.71
CA LEU A 323 13.18 -9.39 22.06
C LEU A 323 13.01 -10.91 21.85
N ASP A 324 13.35 -11.37 20.66
CA ASP A 324 13.45 -12.77 20.25
C ASP A 324 14.92 -12.99 19.89
N GLU A 325 15.66 -13.59 20.83
CA GLU A 325 17.11 -13.74 20.72
C GLU A 325 17.51 -14.87 19.75
N GLU A 326 16.66 -15.90 19.62
CA GLU A 326 16.85 -17.02 18.69
C GLU A 326 16.79 -16.53 17.24
N HIS A 327 15.76 -15.74 16.90
CA HIS A 327 15.55 -15.22 15.54
C HIS A 327 16.14 -13.81 15.34
N GLN A 328 16.89 -13.28 16.32
CA GLN A 328 17.50 -11.94 16.32
C GLN A 328 16.50 -10.84 15.88
N ARG A 329 15.38 -10.74 16.59
CA ARG A 329 14.21 -9.98 16.17
C ARG A 329 13.57 -9.18 17.30
N LEU A 330 13.19 -7.93 17.03
CA LEU A 330 12.25 -7.19 17.87
C LEU A 330 10.83 -7.48 17.36
N GLN A 331 10.13 -8.42 18.01
CA GLN A 331 8.87 -9.00 17.55
C GLN A 331 7.68 -8.42 18.33
N MET A 332 6.62 -7.99 17.62
CA MET A 332 5.42 -7.43 18.23
C MET A 332 4.58 -8.49 18.95
N THR A 333 4.06 -8.15 20.11
CA THR A 333 3.14 -9.00 20.89
C THR A 333 1.69 -8.79 20.49
N SER A 334 0.79 -9.63 21.03
CA SER A 334 -0.65 -9.47 20.88
C SER A 334 -1.17 -8.14 21.45
N LEU A 335 -0.50 -7.57 22.45
CA LEU A 335 -0.82 -6.24 23.00
C LEU A 335 -0.31 -5.13 22.08
N GLY A 336 0.94 -5.22 21.60
CA GLY A 336 1.48 -4.27 20.63
C GLY A 336 0.67 -4.20 19.33
N LYS A 337 0.08 -5.32 18.90
CA LYS A 337 -0.83 -5.36 17.74
C LYS A 337 -2.15 -4.62 17.98
N GLN A 338 -2.66 -4.55 19.21
CA GLN A 338 -3.81 -3.69 19.53
C GLN A 338 -3.41 -2.21 19.47
N CYS A 339 -2.21 -1.88 19.95
CA CYS A 339 -1.64 -0.53 19.93
C CYS A 339 -0.88 -0.17 18.63
N PHE A 340 -1.06 -0.92 17.53
CA PHE A 340 -0.17 -0.93 16.34
C PHE A 340 0.22 0.45 15.82
N GLY A 341 -0.75 1.37 15.71
CA GLY A 341 -0.49 2.72 15.20
C GLY A 341 0.47 3.54 16.08
N GLY A 342 0.35 3.42 17.41
CA GLY A 342 1.25 4.06 18.36
C GLY A 342 2.63 3.39 18.38
N VAL A 343 2.67 2.05 18.40
CA VAL A 343 3.94 1.28 18.38
C VAL A 343 4.78 1.61 17.15
N VAL A 344 4.18 1.70 15.96
CA VAL A 344 4.90 2.08 14.73
C VAL A 344 5.36 3.55 14.78
N ALA A 345 4.54 4.46 15.33
CA ALA A 345 4.86 5.88 15.40
C ALA A 345 6.07 6.22 16.30
N LEU A 346 6.40 5.36 17.27
CA LEU A 346 7.63 5.45 18.05
C LEU A 346 8.88 5.39 17.16
N PHE A 347 8.85 4.67 16.04
CA PHE A 347 9.99 4.52 15.13
C PHE A 347 9.99 5.52 13.96
N TYR A 348 9.12 6.53 13.99
CA TYR A 348 9.16 7.65 13.03
C TYR A 348 10.36 8.57 13.25
N SER A 349 10.80 9.26 12.19
CA SER A 349 11.90 10.22 12.27
C SER A 349 11.48 11.46 13.08
N PRO A 350 12.43 12.19 13.72
CA PRO A 350 12.11 13.38 14.51
C PRO A 350 11.30 14.43 13.72
N ALA A 351 11.59 14.63 12.44
CA ALA A 351 10.82 15.54 11.58
C ALA A 351 9.35 15.08 11.39
N VAL A 352 9.10 13.78 11.26
CA VAL A 352 7.74 13.23 11.13
C VAL A 352 7.00 13.25 12.47
N LYS A 353 7.69 12.91 13.58
CA LYS A 353 7.14 13.06 14.95
C LYS A 353 6.71 14.51 15.21
N ASN A 354 7.60 15.47 14.95
CA ASN A 354 7.32 16.89 15.11
C ASN A 354 6.16 17.36 14.21
N HIS A 355 6.12 16.93 12.94
CA HIS A 355 5.01 17.29 12.05
C HIS A 355 3.66 16.76 12.55
N ILE A 356 3.60 15.54 13.07
CA ILE A 356 2.38 14.95 13.64
C ILE A 356 1.96 15.67 14.93
N LEU A 357 2.90 16.05 15.79
CA LEU A 357 2.61 16.77 17.04
C LEU A 357 2.12 18.22 16.82
N HIS A 358 2.37 18.80 15.64
CA HIS A 358 1.95 20.17 15.29
C HIS A 358 0.93 20.18 14.13
N LEU A 359 0.31 19.04 13.82
CA LEU A 359 -0.74 18.94 12.80
C LEU A 359 -2.08 19.37 13.38
N GLN A 360 -2.53 20.58 13.02
CA GLN A 360 -3.81 21.13 13.45
C GLN A 360 -4.97 20.16 13.17
N GLY A 361 -5.83 19.96 14.17
CA GLY A 361 -6.90 18.96 14.15
C GLY A 361 -6.51 17.57 14.69
N GLY A 362 -5.24 17.35 15.09
CA GLY A 362 -4.85 16.15 15.83
C GLY A 362 -5.25 16.16 17.31
N GLU A 363 -5.38 17.35 17.91
CA GLU A 363 -5.55 17.57 19.35
C GLU A 363 -6.85 16.97 19.92
N GLU A 364 -7.94 16.99 19.16
CA GLU A 364 -9.24 16.42 19.57
C GLU A 364 -9.24 14.89 19.74
N PHE A 365 -8.20 14.20 19.26
CA PHE A 365 -8.10 12.73 19.26
C PHE A 365 -6.89 12.19 20.05
N LEU A 366 -6.22 13.03 20.85
CA LEU A 366 -5.10 12.63 21.71
C LEU A 366 -5.54 11.84 22.96
N VAL A 367 -6.18 10.69 22.76
CA VAL A 367 -6.38 9.72 23.84
C VAL A 367 -5.12 8.88 24.01
N ASP A 368 -4.48 8.97 25.19
CA ASP A 368 -3.46 8.02 25.61
C ASP A 368 -4.07 6.61 25.60
N SER A 369 -3.74 5.87 24.55
CA SER A 369 -4.32 4.57 24.27
C SER A 369 -3.83 3.48 25.24
N VAL A 370 -2.70 3.68 25.91
CA VAL A 370 -2.18 2.75 26.93
C VAL A 370 -2.88 3.01 28.26
N LYS A 371 -3.09 4.28 28.62
CA LYS A 371 -3.86 4.66 29.80
C LYS A 371 -5.34 4.29 29.67
N ALA A 372 -6.00 4.61 28.56
CA ALA A 372 -7.41 4.28 28.34
C ALA A 372 -7.68 2.77 28.41
N LEU A 373 -6.78 1.94 27.87
CA LEU A 373 -6.86 0.48 28.00
C LEU A 373 -6.69 -0.01 29.45
N LYS A 374 -5.83 0.63 30.26
CA LYS A 374 -5.67 0.31 31.69
C LYS A 374 -6.86 0.75 32.54
N GLU A 375 -7.52 1.84 32.16
CA GLU A 375 -8.66 2.44 32.89
C GLU A 375 -10.03 1.94 32.38
N GLY A 376 -10.06 1.03 31.40
CA GLY A 376 -11.29 0.42 30.88
C GLY A 376 -12.14 1.33 29.98
N HIS A 377 -11.60 2.47 29.55
CA HIS A 377 -12.30 3.43 28.70
C HIS A 377 -12.11 3.14 27.21
N SER A 378 -13.18 3.24 26.41
CA SER A 378 -13.09 3.26 24.94
C SER A 378 -12.31 4.50 24.50
N PRO A 379 -11.20 4.37 23.75
CA PRO A 379 -10.45 5.53 23.24
C PRO A 379 -11.16 6.25 22.08
N PHE A 380 -12.36 5.82 21.71
CA PHE A 380 -13.24 6.51 20.77
C PHE A 380 -14.60 6.74 21.44
N GLN A 381 -14.85 8.00 21.81
CA GLN A 381 -16.21 8.54 21.97
C GLN A 381 -16.77 8.90 20.57
N PRO A 382 -18.09 8.84 20.34
CA PRO A 382 -18.68 9.37 19.11
C PRO A 382 -18.43 10.87 19.00
N ILE A 383 -18.14 11.35 17.79
CA ILE A 383 -18.14 12.79 17.49
C ILE A 383 -19.60 13.29 17.65
N PRO A 384 -19.87 14.38 18.40
CA PRO A 384 -21.19 14.99 18.44
C PRO A 384 -21.66 15.40 17.04
N GLU A 385 -22.93 15.16 16.70
CA GLU A 385 -23.44 15.48 15.37
C GLU A 385 -23.32 16.98 15.07
N THR A 386 -22.50 17.35 14.08
CA THR A 386 -22.39 18.74 13.61
C THR A 386 -23.74 19.22 13.07
N PRO A 387 -24.20 20.44 13.42
CA PRO A 387 -25.47 20.97 12.95
C PRO A 387 -25.63 20.94 11.42
N ALA A 388 -26.85 20.67 10.97
CA ALA A 388 -27.17 20.45 9.56
C ALA A 388 -26.76 21.63 8.64
N PRO A 389 -26.36 21.35 7.38
CA PRO A 389 -25.81 22.37 6.48
C PRO A 389 -26.82 23.47 6.15
N ILE A 390 -26.34 24.72 6.19
CA ILE A 390 -27.14 25.92 5.94
C ILE A 390 -27.71 25.88 4.52
N ARG A 391 -29.05 25.75 4.40
CA ARG A 391 -29.76 25.85 3.12
C ARG A 391 -29.57 27.25 2.51
N ARG A 392 -28.80 27.35 1.43
CA ARG A 392 -28.84 28.52 0.54
C ARG A 392 -30.25 28.66 -0.03
N ARG A 393 -30.92 29.78 0.23
CA ARG A 393 -32.16 30.15 -0.47
C ARG A 393 -31.82 30.40 -1.94
N ILE A 394 -32.36 29.59 -2.84
CA ILE A 394 -32.48 29.95 -4.26
C ILE A 394 -33.82 30.68 -4.39
N ALA A 395 -33.78 31.96 -4.74
CA ALA A 395 -34.98 32.72 -5.08
C ALA A 395 -35.37 32.41 -6.54
N THR A 396 -36.65 32.09 -6.76
CA THR A 396 -37.21 31.82 -8.09
C THR A 396 -37.71 33.10 -8.74
N THR A 397 -37.15 33.46 -9.89
CA THR A 397 -37.75 34.41 -10.84
C THR A 397 -37.72 33.83 -12.26
N SER A 398 -38.60 34.35 -13.12
CA SER A 398 -39.08 33.66 -14.32
C SER A 398 -38.25 33.90 -15.60
N SER A 399 -38.54 33.06 -16.59
CA SER A 399 -37.92 32.93 -17.89
C SER A 399 -38.11 34.09 -18.88
N SER A 400 -37.06 34.33 -19.70
CA SER A 400 -37.13 34.67 -21.15
C SER A 400 -37.55 36.10 -21.59
N PRO A 401 -37.30 36.51 -22.85
CA PRO A 401 -36.05 36.33 -23.63
C PRO A 401 -35.66 37.54 -24.55
N LEU A 402 -34.35 37.81 -24.73
CA LEU A 402 -33.77 38.64 -25.81
C LEU A 402 -32.39 38.04 -26.17
N THR A 403 -32.10 37.47 -27.35
CA THR A 403 -31.93 37.98 -28.75
C THR A 403 -30.61 38.74 -29.03
N SER A 404 -29.97 38.38 -30.16
CA SER A 404 -29.05 39.19 -31.00
C SER A 404 -27.95 40.04 -30.29
N SER A 405 -26.66 39.64 -30.25
CA SER A 405 -25.65 39.60 -31.34
C SER A 405 -25.00 40.96 -31.70
N VAL A 406 -23.72 40.92 -32.14
CA VAL A 406 -22.93 41.96 -32.84
C VAL A 406 -21.85 42.74 -32.02
N GLN A 407 -20.59 42.50 -32.40
CA GLN A 407 -19.37 43.33 -32.44
C GLN A 407 -18.78 44.11 -31.22
N SER A 408 -17.49 43.80 -30.98
CA SER A 408 -16.33 44.64 -30.61
C SER A 408 -16.45 46.15 -30.35
N ILE A 409 -15.60 46.69 -29.44
CA ILE A 409 -14.70 47.87 -29.69
C ILE A 409 -13.67 48.12 -28.53
N ILE A 410 -12.37 48.13 -28.91
CA ILE A 410 -11.26 49.09 -28.67
C ILE A 410 -10.76 49.53 -27.26
N SER A 411 -9.42 49.65 -27.20
CA SER A 411 -8.41 50.25 -26.29
C SER A 411 -8.74 51.35 -25.24
N ILE A 412 -8.13 51.20 -24.05
CA ILE A 412 -7.04 52.03 -23.45
C ILE A 412 -6.99 53.51 -23.92
N PRO A 413 -7.02 54.57 -23.05
CA PRO A 413 -5.79 54.98 -22.31
C PRO A 413 -5.89 55.87 -21.02
N GLN A 414 -4.70 56.22 -20.49
CA GLN A 414 -4.32 57.34 -19.58
C GLN A 414 -4.69 57.24 -18.06
N MET A 415 -3.83 57.52 -17.05
CA MET A 415 -2.79 58.55 -16.74
C MET A 415 -3.38 59.79 -15.96
N VAL A 416 -2.70 60.56 -15.08
CA VAL A 416 -1.24 60.71 -14.75
C VAL A 416 -0.95 61.41 -13.38
N THR A 417 0.19 61.07 -12.71
CA THR A 417 0.95 61.87 -11.69
C THR A 417 0.31 62.24 -10.33
N SER A 418 1.01 62.77 -9.30
CA SER A 418 2.37 63.40 -9.19
C SER A 418 3.06 63.08 -7.82
N SER A 419 4.37 62.76 -7.75
CA SER A 419 5.62 63.60 -7.69
C SER A 419 6.07 63.97 -6.25
N PHE A 420 7.33 64.15 -5.82
CA PHE A 420 8.73 64.12 -6.36
C PHE A 420 9.65 63.42 -5.29
N SER A 421 10.99 63.28 -5.29
CA SER A 421 12.21 63.54 -6.12
C SER A 421 13.23 62.37 -5.84
N GLN A 422 14.44 62.15 -6.38
CA GLN A 422 15.49 62.87 -7.15
C GLN A 422 16.51 63.77 -6.40
N PRO A 423 17.81 63.82 -6.81
CA PRO A 423 18.64 62.79 -7.49
C PRO A 423 20.16 62.75 -7.05
N LEU A 424 21.04 62.20 -7.92
CA LEU A 424 22.53 62.11 -7.91
C LEU A 424 23.11 60.86 -7.17
N SER A 425 23.95 59.94 -7.72
CA SER A 425 25.11 59.94 -8.67
C SER A 425 26.44 60.33 -8.01
N THR A 426 27.60 59.66 -8.17
CA THR A 426 28.10 58.75 -9.25
C THR A 426 29.08 57.65 -8.74
N SER A 427 29.54 56.80 -9.69
CA SER A 427 30.93 56.31 -9.89
C SER A 427 31.62 55.25 -8.99
N SER A 428 32.02 54.17 -9.69
CA SER A 428 33.38 53.56 -9.74
C SER A 428 33.86 52.51 -8.72
N MET A 429 34.59 51.52 -9.28
CA MET A 429 35.64 50.68 -8.68
C MET A 429 35.25 49.73 -7.51
N SER A 430 35.97 48.63 -7.21
CA SER A 430 36.71 47.60 -7.99
C SER A 430 37.42 46.73 -6.95
N THR A 431 37.62 45.42 -7.21
CA THR A 431 38.23 44.43 -6.28
C THR A 431 37.43 44.23 -4.96
N SER A 432 37.50 43.09 -4.30
CA SER A 432 38.29 41.86 -4.55
C SER A 432 37.44 40.62 -4.32
#